data_AF-A0A8D2G699-F1
#
_entry.id   AF-A0A8D2G699-F1
#
_cell.length_a   1.000
_cell.length_b   1.000
_cell.length_c   1.000
_cell.angle_alpha   90.00
_cell.angle_beta   90.00
_cell.angle_gamma   90.00
#
_symmetry.space_group_name_H-M   'P 1'
#
loop_
_entity.id
_entity.type
_entity.pdbx_description
1 polymer ?
#
loop_
_entity_poly.entity_id
_entity_poly.type
_entity_poly.pdbx_seq_one_letter_code
_entity_poly.pdbx_strand_id
1 'polypeptide(L)'
;MVKDDDPSWKPTFIVKPDGGCQGDGIYLIKDPSDIRLAGTLQSRPAVVQEYICKPLLIDKLKFDIRLYVLLKSLDPLEIYIAKDGLSRFCTEPYQEPTSKNLHHIFMHLTNYSLNIHSGNFVHSDSASTGSKRTFSSILCRLSSKGVDIKKVWSDIISLVIKTVIALTPELKVFYQSDIPTGRPGPTCFQILGFDILLMKNLKPILLEVNANPSMRIEHE
;
A
#
# COMPACT_ATOMS: atom_id res chain seq x y z
N MET A 1 1.17 23.90 6.72
CA MET A 1 0.59 25.26 6.68
C MET A 1 -0.86 25.12 6.23
N VAL A 2 -1.77 25.46 7.14
CA VAL A 2 -3.20 25.80 6.99
C VAL A 2 -4.08 24.77 6.27
N LYS A 3 -4.56 23.75 7.01
CA LYS A 3 -5.74 22.93 6.64
C LYS A 3 -7.00 23.30 7.45
N ASP A 4 -6.87 24.08 8.52
CA ASP A 4 -7.94 24.21 9.53
C ASP A 4 -9.00 25.30 9.25
N ASP A 5 -8.80 26.19 8.27
CA ASP A 5 -9.70 27.34 8.02
C ASP A 5 -10.46 27.30 6.67
N ASP A 6 -10.48 26.16 5.96
CA ASP A 6 -11.32 26.02 4.77
C ASP A 6 -12.65 25.31 5.11
N PRO A 7 -13.78 26.03 5.22
CA PRO A 7 -15.09 25.44 5.52
C PRO A 7 -15.61 24.48 4.42
N SER A 8 -14.93 24.40 3.27
CA SER A 8 -15.21 23.41 2.22
C SER A 8 -14.44 22.09 2.39
N TRP A 9 -13.49 22.03 3.33
CA TRP A 9 -12.68 20.84 3.61
C TRP A 9 -13.53 19.75 4.26
N LYS A 10 -14.06 18.84 3.43
CA LYS A 10 -14.82 17.66 3.84
C LYS A 10 -14.02 16.38 3.54
N PRO A 11 -13.01 16.05 4.36
CA PRO A 11 -12.17 14.89 4.12
C PRO A 11 -13.00 13.61 4.23
N THR A 12 -12.60 12.61 3.46
CA THR A 12 -13.03 11.22 3.68
C THR A 12 -11.93 10.54 4.45
N PHE A 13 -12.27 9.67 5.40
CA PHE A 13 -11.31 8.89 6.15
C PHE A 13 -11.48 7.41 5.84
N ILE A 14 -10.40 6.67 5.97
CA ILE A 14 -10.36 5.21 5.95
C ILE A 14 -10.03 4.72 7.35
N VAL A 15 -10.86 3.82 7.87
CA VAL A 15 -10.67 3.19 9.17
C VAL A 15 -10.08 1.80 8.93
N LYS A 16 -8.94 1.52 9.58
CA LYS A 16 -8.21 0.25 9.47
C LYS A 16 -8.09 -0.38 10.87
N PRO A 17 -8.91 -1.37 11.22
CA PRO A 17 -8.80 -2.08 12.48
C PRO A 17 -7.49 -2.87 12.60
N ASP A 18 -6.94 -2.95 13.80
CA ASP A 18 -5.74 -3.71 14.14
C ASP A 18 -6.01 -5.22 14.14
N GLY A 19 -4.98 -6.00 13.78
CA GLY A 19 -5.06 -7.45 13.63
C GLY A 19 -5.89 -7.94 12.43
N GLY A 20 -6.39 -7.03 11.58
CA GLY A 20 -6.97 -7.40 10.29
C GLY A 20 -5.87 -7.72 9.27
N CYS A 21 -6.01 -8.83 8.55
CA CYS A 21 -5.28 -9.05 7.32
C CYS A 21 -6.25 -8.91 6.14
N GLN A 22 -5.73 -8.80 4.91
CA GLN A 22 -6.56 -8.97 3.71
C GLN A 22 -7.67 -7.92 3.50
N GLY A 23 -7.64 -6.80 4.22
CA GLY A 23 -8.64 -5.73 4.13
C GLY A 23 -9.91 -5.98 4.94
N ASP A 24 -9.92 -7.00 5.81
CA ASP A 24 -11.05 -7.29 6.68
C ASP A 24 -11.32 -6.14 7.66
N GLY A 25 -12.59 -5.76 7.80
CA GLY A 25 -13.03 -4.66 8.66
C GLY A 25 -12.64 -3.25 8.20
N ILE A 26 -12.03 -3.06 7.02
CA ILE A 26 -11.72 -1.72 6.50
C ILE A 26 -12.98 -1.06 5.93
N TYR A 27 -13.24 0.19 6.32
CA TYR A 27 -14.36 0.97 5.79
C TYR A 27 -14.02 2.46 5.67
N LEU A 28 -14.82 3.19 4.90
CA LEU A 28 -14.71 4.62 4.74
C LEU A 28 -15.78 5.36 5.55
N ILE A 29 -15.40 6.52 6.09
CA ILE A 29 -16.29 7.44 6.81
C ILE A 29 -16.11 8.87 6.30
N LYS A 30 -17.14 9.70 6.49
CA LYS A 30 -17.07 11.15 6.28
C LYS A 30 -17.34 11.93 7.56
N ASP A 31 -18.15 11.37 8.46
CA ASP A 31 -18.36 11.90 9.80
C ASP A 31 -17.60 11.04 10.82
N PRO A 32 -16.82 11.63 11.75
CA PRO A 32 -16.22 10.88 12.86
C PRO A 32 -17.24 10.11 13.72
N SER A 33 -18.49 10.55 13.74
CA SER A 33 -19.59 9.87 14.44
C SER A 33 -19.99 8.55 13.77
N ASP A 34 -19.62 8.35 12.49
CA ASP A 34 -19.85 7.10 11.75
C ASP A 34 -18.86 5.99 12.15
N ILE A 35 -17.91 6.27 13.05
CA ILE A 35 -17.01 5.25 13.59
C ILE A 35 -17.86 4.17 14.25
N ARG A 36 -17.84 2.98 13.63
CA ARG A 36 -18.58 1.82 14.11
C ARG A 36 -17.90 1.32 15.38
N LEU A 37 -18.40 1.75 16.53
CA LEU A 37 -18.05 1.20 17.85
C LEU A 37 -18.65 -0.21 18.08
N ALA A 38 -18.85 -0.99 17.00
CA ALA A 38 -19.75 -2.15 16.96
C ALA A 38 -19.51 -3.08 18.16
N GLY A 39 -20.59 -3.33 18.89
CA GLY A 39 -20.58 -3.93 20.21
C GLY A 39 -20.10 -5.38 20.28
N THR A 40 -19.75 -5.78 21.50
CA THR A 40 -19.55 -7.15 22.01
C THR A 40 -18.30 -7.95 21.62
N LEU A 41 -17.32 -7.37 20.92
CA LEU A 41 -15.94 -7.89 20.93
C LEU A 41 -15.01 -6.70 21.11
N GLN A 42 -14.20 -6.72 22.17
CA GLN A 42 -13.23 -5.71 22.60
C GLN A 42 -12.82 -4.72 21.49
N SER A 43 -12.96 -3.43 21.78
CA SER A 43 -12.43 -2.29 21.02
C SER A 43 -11.02 -2.59 20.49
N ARG A 44 -10.93 -3.18 19.29
CA ARG A 44 -9.64 -3.40 18.65
C ARG A 44 -9.07 -2.02 18.34
N PRO A 45 -7.78 -1.78 18.62
CA PRO A 45 -7.11 -0.56 18.15
C PRO A 45 -7.38 -0.36 16.66
N ALA A 46 -7.48 0.89 16.20
CA ALA A 46 -7.68 1.16 14.79
C ALA A 46 -6.92 2.42 14.39
N VAL A 47 -6.45 2.45 13.14
CA VAL A 47 -5.88 3.65 12.54
C VAL A 47 -6.96 4.32 11.69
N VAL A 48 -7.26 5.57 12.01
CA VAL A 48 -8.07 6.44 11.15
C VAL A 48 -7.10 7.30 10.34
N GLN A 49 -7.19 7.20 9.01
CA GLN A 49 -6.29 7.87 8.08
C GLN A 49 -7.11 8.68 7.07
N GLU A 50 -6.64 9.87 6.69
CA GLU A 50 -7.22 10.63 5.59
C GLU A 50 -7.14 9.80 4.29
N TYR A 51 -8.29 9.60 3.65
CA TYR A 51 -8.38 8.81 2.43
C TYR A 51 -7.87 9.58 1.22
N ILE A 52 -7.08 8.92 0.39
CA ILE A 52 -6.51 9.52 -0.82
C ILE A 52 -7.56 9.49 -1.93
N CYS A 53 -8.27 10.61 -2.11
CA CYS A 53 -9.38 10.75 -3.06
C CYS A 53 -8.96 10.88 -4.53
N LYS A 54 -7.69 11.21 -4.81
CA LYS A 54 -7.20 11.45 -6.19
C LYS A 54 -6.03 10.53 -6.53
N PRO A 55 -6.25 9.19 -6.54
CA PRO A 55 -5.23 8.25 -6.99
C PRO A 55 -4.98 8.37 -8.50
N LEU A 56 -3.82 7.90 -8.95
CA LEU A 56 -3.60 7.58 -10.35
C LEU A 56 -4.51 6.41 -10.74
N LEU A 57 -5.11 6.50 -11.92
CA LEU A 57 -5.99 5.46 -12.45
C LEU A 57 -5.41 4.90 -13.75
N ILE A 58 -5.52 3.58 -13.93
CA ILE A 58 -5.29 2.92 -15.22
C ILE A 58 -6.59 2.21 -15.59
N ASP A 59 -7.08 2.42 -16.81
CA ASP A 59 -8.36 1.89 -17.27
C ASP A 59 -9.56 2.28 -16.37
N LYS A 60 -9.50 3.48 -15.77
CA LYS A 60 -10.44 4.00 -14.77
C LYS A 60 -10.46 3.24 -13.43
N LEU A 61 -9.56 2.27 -13.24
CA LEU A 61 -9.46 1.48 -12.01
C LEU A 61 -8.39 2.06 -11.08
N LYS A 62 -8.70 2.09 -9.79
CA LYS A 62 -7.72 2.36 -8.73
C LYS A 62 -6.83 1.13 -8.57
N PHE A 63 -5.55 1.36 -8.28
CA PHE A 63 -4.61 0.28 -7.99
C PHE A 63 -3.59 0.73 -6.95
N ASP A 64 -2.98 -0.23 -6.28
CA ASP A 64 -1.76 -0.02 -5.50
C ASP A 64 -0.62 -0.85 -6.07
N ILE A 65 0.58 -0.58 -5.58
CA ILE A 65 1.81 -1.25 -5.98
C ILE A 65 2.35 -1.98 -4.76
N ARG A 66 2.46 -3.30 -4.87
CA ARG A 66 3.26 -4.15 -3.99
C ARG A 66 4.69 -4.20 -4.53
N LEU A 67 5.60 -3.52 -3.84
CA LEU A 67 7.03 -3.52 -4.14
C LEU A 67 7.80 -4.35 -3.12
N TYR A 68 8.72 -5.20 -3.58
CA TYR A 68 9.52 -6.05 -2.72
C TYR A 68 10.86 -5.37 -2.38
N VAL A 69 11.19 -5.28 -1.10
CA VAL A 69 12.41 -4.64 -0.60
C VAL A 69 13.14 -5.61 0.31
N LEU A 70 14.40 -5.89 0.00
CA LEU A 70 15.28 -6.69 0.85
C LEU A 70 16.08 -5.75 1.77
N LEU A 71 15.88 -5.91 3.08
CA LEU A 71 16.76 -5.38 4.10
C LEU A 71 17.80 -6.45 4.44
N LYS A 72 19.02 -6.28 3.93
CA LYS A 72 20.10 -7.29 4.04
C LYS A 72 20.93 -7.11 5.31
N SER A 73 21.17 -5.87 5.71
CA SER A 73 21.97 -5.54 6.90
C SER A 73 21.51 -4.21 7.49
N LEU A 74 21.62 -4.09 8.81
CA LEU A 74 21.39 -2.84 9.56
C LEU A 74 22.71 -2.08 9.80
N ASP A 75 23.86 -2.76 9.74
CA ASP A 75 25.17 -2.19 10.02
C ASP A 75 26.29 -2.87 9.21
N PRO A 76 26.76 -2.27 8.09
CA PRO A 76 26.22 -1.08 7.46
C PRO A 76 24.79 -1.31 6.93
N LEU A 77 23.99 -0.24 6.84
CA LEU A 77 22.62 -0.34 6.33
C LEU A 77 22.63 -0.70 4.83
N GLU A 78 22.14 -1.88 4.48
CA GLU A 78 22.07 -2.39 3.10
C GLU A 78 20.63 -2.69 2.69
N ILE A 79 20.12 -1.95 1.69
CA ILE A 79 18.75 -2.03 1.18
C ILE A 79 18.77 -2.32 -0.31
N TYR A 80 18.02 -3.32 -0.76
CA TYR A 80 17.83 -3.63 -2.18
C TYR A 80 16.35 -3.57 -2.54
N ILE A 81 16.03 -2.88 -3.63
CA ILE A 81 14.66 -2.74 -4.13
C ILE A 81 14.54 -3.60 -5.38
N ALA A 82 13.53 -4.47 -5.42
CA ALA A 82 13.24 -5.27 -6.60
C ALA A 82 12.96 -4.35 -7.81
N LYS A 83 13.47 -4.73 -8.99
CA LYS A 83 13.28 -3.96 -10.23
C LYS A 83 11.82 -3.93 -10.70
N ASP A 84 11.00 -4.82 -10.18
CA ASP A 84 9.58 -4.93 -10.50
C ASP A 84 8.76 -5.28 -9.25
N GLY A 85 7.44 -5.15 -9.38
CA GLY A 85 6.48 -5.46 -8.34
C GLY A 85 5.12 -5.83 -8.94
N LEU A 86 4.12 -5.97 -8.09
CA LEU A 86 2.75 -6.27 -8.50
C LEU A 86 1.87 -5.05 -8.36
N SER A 87 1.16 -4.68 -9.42
CA SER A 87 0.08 -3.68 -9.37
C SER A 87 -1.25 -4.41 -9.18
N ARG A 88 -1.96 -4.14 -8.09
CA ARG A 88 -3.22 -4.80 -7.74
C ARG A 88 -4.38 -3.84 -7.95
N PHE A 89 -5.30 -4.23 -8.82
CA PHE A 89 -6.41 -3.39 -9.25
C PHE A 89 -7.69 -3.65 -8.47
N CYS A 90 -8.41 -2.58 -8.20
CA CYS A 90 -9.85 -2.62 -7.94
C CYS A 90 -10.57 -3.25 -9.14
N THR A 91 -11.76 -3.81 -8.90
CA THR A 91 -12.57 -4.47 -9.94
C THR A 91 -13.72 -3.60 -10.46
N GLU A 92 -13.94 -2.43 -9.84
CA GLU A 92 -14.92 -1.45 -10.29
C GLU A 92 -14.26 -0.10 -10.65
N PRO A 93 -14.79 0.62 -11.67
CA PRO A 93 -14.32 1.96 -12.03
C PRO A 93 -14.36 2.92 -10.85
N TYR A 94 -13.24 3.58 -10.58
CA TYR A 94 -13.10 4.51 -9.47
C TYR A 94 -13.96 5.76 -9.65
N GLN A 95 -14.63 6.16 -8.58
CA GLN A 95 -15.24 7.48 -8.42
C GLN A 95 -14.74 8.09 -7.12
N GLU A 96 -14.65 9.43 -7.05
CA GLU A 96 -14.29 10.08 -5.79
C GLU A 96 -15.33 9.77 -4.69
N PRO A 97 -14.92 9.62 -3.43
CA PRO A 97 -15.81 9.21 -2.35
C PRO A 97 -16.89 10.27 -2.07
N THR A 98 -18.13 9.82 -2.02
CA THR A 98 -19.34 10.54 -1.66
C THR A 98 -20.13 9.68 -0.68
N SER A 99 -21.05 10.27 0.10
CA SER A 99 -21.87 9.48 1.04
C SER A 99 -22.67 8.35 0.36
N LYS A 100 -22.85 8.41 -0.96
CA LYS A 100 -23.56 7.40 -1.75
C LYS A 100 -22.69 6.20 -2.15
N ASN A 101 -21.36 6.32 -2.18
CA ASN A 101 -20.47 5.26 -2.68
C ASN A 101 -19.44 4.76 -1.65
N LEU A 102 -19.40 5.29 -0.41
CA LEU A 102 -18.46 4.82 0.62
C LEU A 102 -18.50 3.31 0.88
N HIS A 103 -19.66 2.70 0.68
CA HIS A 103 -19.89 1.27 0.88
C HIS A 103 -19.50 0.40 -0.33
N HIS A 104 -19.17 1.01 -1.48
CA HIS A 104 -18.74 0.30 -2.69
C HIS A 104 -17.25 -0.07 -2.59
N ILE A 105 -16.95 -1.08 -1.77
CA ILE A 105 -15.56 -1.43 -1.43
C ILE A 105 -14.71 -1.84 -2.64
N PHE A 106 -15.31 -2.45 -3.68
CA PHE A 106 -14.58 -2.93 -4.87
C PHE A 106 -14.02 -1.83 -5.77
N MET A 107 -14.48 -0.59 -5.60
CA MET A 107 -13.91 0.58 -6.30
C MET A 107 -12.85 1.28 -5.44
N HIS A 108 -12.85 1.08 -4.12
CA HIS A 108 -12.03 1.84 -3.16
C HIS A 108 -10.90 1.02 -2.53
N LEU A 109 -11.04 -0.29 -2.38
CA LEU A 109 -10.07 -1.17 -1.73
C LEU A 109 -9.42 -2.08 -2.77
N THR A 110 -8.09 -2.05 -2.83
CA THR A 110 -7.25 -2.75 -3.82
C THR A 110 -6.83 -4.14 -3.36
N ASN A 111 -7.20 -4.54 -2.14
CA ASN A 111 -6.82 -5.83 -1.57
C ASN A 111 -7.30 -6.97 -2.49
N TYR A 112 -6.36 -7.83 -2.87
CA TYR A 112 -6.63 -8.96 -3.75
C TYR A 112 -7.66 -9.91 -3.16
N SER A 113 -7.53 -10.24 -1.88
CA SER A 113 -8.45 -11.08 -1.10
C SER A 113 -9.89 -10.60 -1.15
N LEU A 114 -10.13 -9.28 -1.24
CA LEU A 114 -11.48 -8.75 -1.44
C LEU A 114 -11.88 -8.89 -2.91
N ASN A 115 -11.04 -8.43 -3.82
CA ASN A 115 -11.38 -8.32 -5.23
C ASN A 115 -11.49 -9.68 -5.93
N ILE A 116 -10.83 -10.74 -5.46
CA ILE A 116 -10.95 -12.09 -6.06
C ILE A 116 -12.38 -12.64 -5.99
N HIS A 117 -13.16 -12.20 -5.00
CA HIS A 117 -14.57 -12.58 -4.85
C HIS A 117 -15.53 -11.72 -5.67
N SER A 118 -15.03 -10.69 -6.35
CA SER A 118 -15.83 -9.87 -7.27
C SER A 118 -16.09 -10.65 -8.55
N GLY A 119 -17.33 -10.64 -9.04
CA GLY A 119 -17.67 -11.21 -10.35
C GLY A 119 -16.96 -10.52 -11.52
N ASN A 120 -16.34 -9.35 -11.29
CA ASN A 120 -15.57 -8.58 -12.27
C ASN A 120 -14.06 -8.85 -12.18
N PHE A 121 -13.60 -9.78 -11.35
CA PHE A 121 -12.17 -10.11 -11.26
C PHE A 121 -11.71 -10.82 -12.53
N VAL A 122 -10.70 -10.25 -13.19
CA VAL A 122 -10.16 -10.81 -14.43
C VAL A 122 -8.80 -11.44 -14.14
N HIS A 123 -8.79 -12.76 -14.13
CA HIS A 123 -7.54 -13.53 -14.23
C HIS A 123 -6.97 -13.38 -15.64
N SER A 124 -5.68 -13.08 -15.72
CA SER A 124 -4.99 -12.95 -17.00
C SER A 124 -3.53 -13.34 -16.79
N ASP A 125 -3.00 -14.15 -17.71
CA ASP A 125 -1.58 -14.52 -17.73
C ASP A 125 -0.71 -13.44 -18.36
N SER A 126 -1.32 -12.39 -18.92
CA SER A 126 -0.58 -11.26 -19.48
C SER A 126 -0.17 -10.29 -18.39
N ALA A 127 1.11 -9.90 -18.42
CA ALA A 127 1.70 -8.93 -17.51
C ALA A 127 1.02 -7.54 -17.52
N SER A 128 0.18 -7.26 -18.52
CA SER A 128 -0.39 -5.94 -18.80
C SER A 128 -1.93 -5.86 -18.72
N THR A 129 -2.60 -6.99 -18.52
CA THR A 129 -4.06 -7.11 -18.51
C THR A 129 -4.54 -7.81 -17.24
N GLY A 130 -5.84 -7.79 -17.00
CA GLY A 130 -6.41 -8.38 -15.77
C GLY A 130 -6.30 -7.50 -14.54
N SER A 131 -6.67 -8.06 -13.40
CA SER A 131 -6.75 -7.38 -12.09
C SER A 131 -5.43 -7.43 -11.30
N LYS A 132 -4.43 -8.17 -11.78
CA LYS A 132 -3.03 -8.12 -11.32
C LYS A 132 -2.13 -7.90 -12.53
N ARG A 133 -1.22 -6.94 -12.45
CA ARG A 133 -0.29 -6.59 -13.54
C ARG A 133 1.10 -6.37 -12.98
N THR A 134 2.14 -6.52 -13.79
CA THR A 134 3.49 -6.13 -13.35
C THR A 134 3.56 -4.61 -13.22
N PHE A 135 4.36 -4.11 -12.27
CA PHE A 135 4.54 -2.66 -12.15
C PHE A 135 5.30 -2.10 -13.36
N SER A 136 6.24 -2.86 -13.91
CA SER A 136 6.93 -2.55 -15.17
C SER A 136 5.97 -2.28 -16.34
N SER A 137 4.87 -3.02 -16.47
CA SER A 137 3.89 -2.78 -17.55
C SER A 137 3.14 -1.46 -17.36
N ILE A 138 2.85 -1.08 -16.11
CA ILE A 138 2.27 0.22 -15.78
C ILE A 138 3.24 1.35 -16.11
N LEU A 139 4.51 1.22 -15.73
CA LEU A 139 5.55 2.21 -16.03
C LEU A 139 5.75 2.37 -17.55
N CYS A 140 5.76 1.28 -18.31
CA CYS A 140 5.83 1.33 -19.77
C CYS A 140 4.65 2.13 -20.37
N ARG A 141 3.43 1.88 -19.87
CA ARG A 141 2.22 2.60 -20.31
C ARG A 141 2.21 4.08 -19.91
N LEU A 142 2.82 4.43 -18.79
CA LEU A 142 2.98 5.83 -18.39
C LEU A 142 4.06 6.52 -19.25
N SER A 143 5.16 5.83 -19.55
CA SER A 143 6.23 6.32 -20.42
C SER A 143 5.72 6.65 -21.82
N SER A 144 4.86 5.79 -22.40
CA SER A 144 4.26 6.06 -23.71
C SER A 144 3.30 7.26 -23.73
N LYS A 145 2.90 7.76 -22.55
CA LYS A 145 2.12 9.00 -22.38
C LYS A 145 3.00 10.22 -22.04
N GLY A 146 4.32 10.09 -22.10
CA GLY A 146 5.27 11.18 -21.84
C GLY A 146 5.59 11.41 -20.36
N VAL A 147 5.26 10.47 -19.47
CA VAL A 147 5.62 10.57 -18.06
C VAL A 147 7.10 10.29 -17.84
N ASP A 148 7.77 11.10 -17.02
CA ASP A 148 9.14 10.83 -16.56
C ASP A 148 9.17 9.69 -15.53
N ILE A 149 9.36 8.47 -16.02
CA ILE A 149 9.46 7.26 -15.19
C ILE A 149 10.69 7.28 -14.29
N LYS A 150 11.79 7.93 -14.70
CA LYS A 150 12.99 8.02 -13.86
C LYS A 150 12.70 8.84 -12.61
N LYS A 151 11.94 9.93 -12.74
CA LYS A 151 11.48 10.73 -11.60
C LYS A 151 10.56 9.94 -10.67
N VAL A 152 9.55 9.24 -11.23
CA VAL A 152 8.63 8.41 -10.44
C VAL A 152 9.39 7.34 -9.64
N TRP A 153 10.31 6.64 -10.29
CA TRP A 153 11.13 5.61 -9.64
C TRP A 153 12.06 6.20 -8.56
N SER A 154 12.68 7.34 -8.83
CA SER A 154 13.50 8.08 -7.85
C SER A 154 12.70 8.46 -6.60
N ASP A 155 11.45 8.91 -6.76
CA ASP A 155 10.57 9.25 -5.63
C ASP A 155 10.16 8.02 -4.83
N ILE A 156 9.91 6.88 -5.49
CA ILE A 156 9.64 5.60 -4.82
C ILE A 156 10.86 5.13 -4.02
N ILE A 157 12.06 5.17 -4.62
CA ILE A 157 13.32 4.84 -3.91
C ILE A 157 13.48 5.73 -2.68
N SER A 158 13.25 7.04 -2.82
CA SER A 158 13.34 7.98 -1.70
C SER A 158 12.36 7.65 -0.57
N LEU A 159 11.12 7.28 -0.93
CA LEU A 159 10.10 6.83 0.02
C LEU A 159 10.55 5.57 0.78
N VAL A 160 11.07 4.56 0.08
CA VAL A 160 11.55 3.32 0.70
C VAL A 160 12.73 3.60 1.64
N ILE A 161 13.75 4.32 1.18
CA ILE A 161 14.94 4.64 1.99
C ILE A 161 14.55 5.38 3.27
N LYS A 162 13.72 6.43 3.16
CA LYS A 162 13.28 7.20 4.33
C LYS A 162 12.50 6.35 5.33
N THR A 163 11.65 5.46 4.82
CA THR A 163 10.87 4.54 5.67
C THR A 163 11.80 3.57 6.40
N VAL A 164 12.76 2.94 5.71
CA VAL A 164 13.71 2.02 6.35
C VAL A 164 14.59 2.75 7.37
N ILE A 165 15.10 3.94 7.04
CA ILE A 165 15.90 4.75 7.98
C ILE A 165 15.11 5.05 9.26
N ALA A 166 13.80 5.34 9.15
CA ALA A 166 12.96 5.59 10.31
C ALA A 166 12.80 4.35 11.22
N LEU A 167 12.83 3.14 10.64
CA LEU A 167 12.75 1.87 11.38
C LEU A 167 14.11 1.42 11.96
N THR A 168 15.22 1.82 11.35
CA THR A 168 16.57 1.34 11.68
C THR A 168 16.94 1.45 13.17
N PRO A 169 16.70 2.56 13.89
CA PRO A 169 17.11 2.68 15.30
C PRO A 169 16.45 1.62 16.18
N GLU A 170 15.15 1.41 16.01
CA GLU A 170 14.39 0.43 16.78
C GLU A 170 14.82 -1.01 16.44
N LEU A 171 14.99 -1.31 15.15
CA LEU A 171 15.50 -2.61 14.71
C LEU A 171 16.91 -2.92 15.24
N LYS A 172 17.78 -1.90 15.33
CA LYS A 172 19.13 -2.08 15.90
C LYS A 172 19.09 -2.43 17.39
N VAL A 173 18.16 -1.85 18.16
CA VAL A 173 18.00 -2.19 19.59
C VAL A 173 17.63 -3.67 19.75
N PHE A 174 16.63 -4.16 19.01
CA PHE A 174 16.25 -5.57 19.05
C PHE A 174 17.35 -6.50 18.51
N TYR A 175 18.04 -6.10 17.45
CA TYR A 175 19.14 -6.89 16.90
C TYR A 175 20.28 -7.06 17.94
N GLN A 176 20.64 -5.99 18.65
CA GLN A 176 21.69 -6.02 19.67
C GLN A 176 21.29 -6.75 20.95
N SER A 177 19.99 -6.76 21.32
CA SER A 177 19.51 -7.54 22.46
C SER A 177 19.60 -9.05 22.19
N ASP A 178 19.29 -9.46 20.96
CA ASP A 178 19.21 -10.87 20.60
C ASP A 178 20.55 -11.44 20.11
N ILE A 179 21.40 -10.58 19.51
CA ILE A 179 22.71 -10.93 18.98
C ILE A 179 23.78 -10.04 19.66
N PRO A 180 24.37 -10.52 20.78
CA PRO A 180 25.39 -9.77 21.51
C PRO A 180 26.65 -9.52 20.68
N THR A 181 27.27 -8.37 20.91
CA THR A 181 28.52 -7.98 20.25
C THR A 181 29.62 -9.03 20.45
N GLY A 182 30.31 -9.41 19.37
CA GLY A 182 31.40 -10.39 19.41
C GLY A 182 30.97 -11.86 19.34
N ARG A 183 29.67 -12.16 19.29
CA ARG A 183 29.17 -13.49 18.92
C ARG A 183 28.79 -13.49 17.43
N PRO A 184 29.20 -14.51 16.64
CA PRO A 184 28.68 -14.70 15.30
C PRO A 184 27.25 -15.25 15.42
N GLY A 185 26.30 -14.38 15.80
CA GLY A 185 24.88 -14.68 15.67
C GLY A 185 24.51 -14.88 14.20
N PRO A 186 23.30 -15.38 13.91
CA PRO A 186 22.87 -15.54 12.52
C PRO A 186 22.87 -14.17 11.82
N THR A 187 23.29 -14.16 10.57
CA THR A 187 23.05 -13.01 9.70
C THR A 187 21.55 -12.97 9.38
N CYS A 188 20.89 -11.86 9.74
CA CYS A 188 19.47 -11.68 9.49
C CYS A 188 19.26 -10.89 8.20
N PHE A 189 18.23 -11.25 7.45
CA PHE A 189 17.71 -10.44 6.36
C PHE A 189 16.17 -10.49 6.41
N GLN A 190 15.51 -9.49 5.83
CA GLN A 190 14.06 -9.46 5.72
C GLN A 190 13.62 -9.03 4.33
N ILE A 191 12.68 -9.77 3.74
CA ILE A 191 11.95 -9.31 2.55
C ILE A 191 10.67 -8.62 3.03
N LEU A 192 10.58 -7.33 2.74
CA LEU A 192 9.45 -6.47 3.08
C LEU A 192 8.59 -6.23 1.84
N GLY A 193 7.27 -6.24 2.03
CA GLY A 193 6.30 -5.82 1.01
C GLY A 193 5.83 -4.40 1.27
N PHE A 194 6.26 -3.46 0.45
CA PHE A 194 5.80 -2.07 0.50
C PHE A 194 4.54 -1.91 -0.33
N ASP A 195 3.48 -1.39 0.28
CA ASP A 195 2.23 -1.07 -0.41
C ASP A 195 2.21 0.43 -0.68
N ILE A 196 2.30 0.80 -1.95
CA ILE A 196 2.47 2.18 -2.40
C ILE A 196 1.29 2.56 -3.29
N LEU A 197 0.72 3.74 -3.05
CA LEU A 197 -0.26 4.35 -3.92
C LEU A 197 0.38 5.52 -4.68
N LEU A 198 0.21 5.55 -6.00
CA LEU A 198 0.52 6.74 -6.78
C LEU A 198 -0.70 7.66 -6.79
N MET A 199 -0.49 8.94 -6.45
CA MET A 199 -1.50 9.99 -6.63
C MET A 199 -1.63 10.37 -8.11
N LYS A 200 -2.70 11.10 -8.47
CA LYS A 200 -2.91 11.62 -9.84
C LYS A 200 -1.73 12.46 -10.35
N ASN A 201 -1.02 13.15 -9.46
CA ASN A 201 0.19 13.91 -9.76
C ASN A 201 1.48 13.06 -9.69
N LEU A 202 1.36 11.73 -9.67
CA LEU A 202 2.44 10.74 -9.63
C LEU A 202 3.28 10.73 -8.34
N LYS A 203 2.88 11.47 -7.30
CA LYS A 203 3.52 11.40 -5.99
C LYS A 203 3.25 10.02 -5.36
N PRO A 204 4.29 9.26 -4.95
CA PRO A 204 4.09 8.02 -4.21
C PRO A 204 3.74 8.29 -2.75
N ILE A 205 2.78 7.54 -2.23
CA ILE A 205 2.35 7.55 -0.84
C ILE A 205 2.46 6.13 -0.29
N LEU A 206 3.13 5.99 0.86
CA LEU A 206 3.20 4.73 1.59
C LEU A 206 1.84 4.46 2.24
N LEU A 207 1.29 3.27 2.01
CA LEU A 207 0.07 2.81 2.67
C LEU A 207 0.39 1.95 3.90
N GLU A 208 1.30 0.98 3.74
CA GLU A 208 1.74 0.05 4.78
C GLU A 208 3.05 -0.65 4.38
N VAL A 209 3.73 -1.25 5.36
CA VAL A 209 4.89 -2.14 5.16
C VAL A 209 4.55 -3.49 5.76
N ASN A 210 4.55 -4.52 4.92
CA ASN A 210 4.26 -5.89 5.28
C ASN A 210 5.55 -6.64 5.57
N ALA A 211 5.73 -7.13 6.80
CA ALA A 211 6.88 -7.95 7.17
C ALA A 211 6.85 -9.34 6.49
N ASN A 212 5.66 -9.88 6.20
CA ASN A 212 5.49 -11.21 5.61
C ASN A 212 4.69 -11.13 4.32
N PRO A 213 5.23 -10.55 3.24
CA PRO A 213 4.51 -10.47 1.97
C PRO A 213 4.25 -11.87 1.41
N SER A 214 3.07 -12.10 0.85
CA SER A 214 2.77 -13.35 0.14
C SER A 214 3.74 -13.54 -1.03
N MET A 215 4.38 -14.70 -1.06
CA MET A 215 5.26 -15.17 -2.15
C MET A 215 4.59 -16.27 -2.99
N ARG A 216 3.28 -16.48 -2.81
CA ARG A 216 2.54 -17.48 -3.59
C ARG A 216 2.47 -17.05 -5.05
N ILE A 217 2.69 -18.04 -5.93
CA ILE A 217 2.47 -17.93 -7.36
C ILE A 217 1.08 -18.54 -7.61
N GLU A 218 0.05 -17.71 -7.61
CA GLU A 218 -1.32 -18.11 -7.98
C GLU A 218 -1.52 -17.79 -9.46
N HIS A 219 -1.00 -18.68 -10.31
CA HIS A 219 -1.19 -18.70 -11.75
C HIS A 219 -1.44 -20.17 -12.14
N GLU A 220 -2.71 -20.57 -12.16
CA GLU A 220 -3.22 -21.70 -12.93
C GLU A 220 -4.35 -21.19 -13.82
#